data_AF-A0A453T555-F1
#
_entry.id   AF-A0A453T555-F1
#
_cell.length_a   1.000
_cell.length_b   1.000
_cell.length_c   1.000
_cell.angle_alpha   90.00
_cell.angle_beta   90.00
_cell.angle_gamma   90.00
#
_symmetry.space_group_name_H-M   'P 1'
#
loop_
_entity.id
_entity.type
_entity.pdbx_description
1 polymer ?
#
loop_
_entity_poly.entity_id
_entity_poly.type
_entity_poly.pdbx_seq_one_letter_code
_entity_poly.pdbx_strand_id
1 'polypeptide(L)'
;MDLEAVPVRKACTEMLKRATRQQRYRLKKEYFDPHAPHLVRRTSPVPSMTDDQWNELVESWKDPKKMVLGYLKLTKLIELKLSSTKLLERAATLCTVEIWETNTRIKNQLQWICSRSATTARKRNVTPMLCWM
;
A
#
# COMPACT_ATOMS: atom_id res chain seq x y z
N MET A 1 32.53 -26.64 -21.84
CA MET A 1 32.79 -25.19 -21.82
C MET A 1 34.16 -24.98 -21.21
N ASP A 2 35.02 -24.21 -21.86
CA ASP A 2 36.35 -23.91 -21.33
C ASP A 2 36.22 -22.90 -20.20
N LEU A 3 36.37 -23.37 -18.95
CA LEU A 3 36.19 -22.56 -17.74
C LEU A 3 37.37 -21.60 -17.52
N GLU A 4 38.49 -21.81 -18.19
CA GLU A 4 39.68 -20.95 -18.10
C GLU A 4 39.70 -19.83 -19.12
N ALA A 5 38.77 -19.84 -20.09
CA ALA A 5 38.59 -18.73 -21.00
C ALA A 5 38.28 -17.44 -20.21
N VAL A 6 39.17 -16.46 -20.31
CA VAL A 6 39.05 -15.12 -19.70
C VAL A 6 37.64 -14.51 -19.80
N PRO A 7 36.95 -14.53 -20.96
CA PRO A 7 35.59 -13.98 -21.05
C PRO A 7 34.57 -14.76 -20.20
N VAL A 8 34.69 -16.08 -20.10
CA VAL A 8 33.80 -16.94 -19.32
C VAL A 8 33.98 -16.65 -17.82
N ARG A 9 35.22 -16.60 -17.34
CA ARG A 9 35.53 -16.25 -15.94
C ARG A 9 34.99 -14.87 -15.55
N LYS A 10 35.15 -13.88 -16.44
CA LYS A 10 34.64 -12.53 -16.22
C LYS A 10 33.11 -12.51 -16.14
N ALA A 11 32.43 -13.17 -17.08
CA ALA A 11 30.97 -13.25 -17.09
C ALA A 11 30.43 -13.94 -15.82
N CYS A 12 30.99 -15.08 -15.44
CA CYS A 12 30.61 -15.80 -14.23
C CYS A 12 30.83 -14.97 -12.96
N THR A 13 31.97 -14.26 -12.87
CA THR A 13 32.27 -13.39 -11.73
C THR A 13 31.24 -12.27 -11.59
N GLU A 14 30.87 -11.62 -12.70
CA GLU A 14 29.85 -10.57 -12.67
C GLU A 14 28.45 -11.12 -12.34
N MET A 15 28.10 -12.30 -12.84
CA MET A 15 26.86 -12.99 -12.45
C MET A 15 26.82 -13.29 -10.95
N LEU A 16 27.88 -13.85 -10.39
CA LEU A 16 27.97 -14.16 -8.96
C LEU A 16 27.91 -12.90 -8.10
N LYS A 17 28.63 -11.83 -8.48
CA LYS A 17 28.55 -10.53 -7.79
C LYS A 17 27.11 -10.00 -7.77
N ARG A 18 26.38 -10.11 -8.87
CA ARG A 18 24.97 -9.69 -8.96
C ARG A 18 24.09 -10.55 -8.06
N ALA A 19 24.21 -11.87 -8.12
CA ALA A 19 23.45 -12.79 -7.28
C ALA A 19 23.67 -12.52 -5.79
N THR A 20 24.93 -12.40 -5.36
CA THR A 20 25.29 -12.08 -3.97
C THR A 20 24.71 -10.73 -3.53
N ARG A 21 24.80 -9.70 -4.39
CA ARG A 21 24.20 -8.39 -4.09
C ARG A 21 22.68 -8.50 -3.89
N GLN A 22 21.98 -9.23 -4.75
CA GLN A 22 20.54 -9.42 -4.63
C GLN A 22 20.16 -10.17 -3.36
N GLN A 23 20.92 -11.22 -3.02
CA GLN A 23 20.71 -11.96 -1.78
C GLN A 23 20.87 -11.07 -0.55
N ARG A 24 21.94 -10.25 -0.49
CA ARG A 24 22.16 -9.29 0.60
C ARG A 24 21.02 -8.28 0.73
N TYR A 25 20.48 -7.78 -0.39
CA TYR A 25 19.34 -6.86 -0.36
C TYR A 25 18.07 -7.50 0.21
N ARG A 26 17.77 -8.76 -0.15
CA ARG A 26 16.63 -9.49 0.39
C ARG A 26 16.74 -9.66 1.90
N LEU A 27 17.91 -10.11 2.37
CA LEU A 27 18.18 -10.29 3.79
C LEU A 27 18.06 -8.97 4.58
N LYS A 28 18.61 -7.87 4.04
CA LYS A 28 18.51 -6.57 4.68
C LYS A 28 17.05 -6.14 4.84
N LYS A 29 16.25 -6.27 3.79
CA LYS A 29 14.84 -5.86 3.78
C LYS A 29 13.99 -6.68 4.74
N GLU A 30 14.29 -7.96 4.91
CA GLU A 30 13.48 -8.88 5.72
C GLU A 30 13.87 -8.86 7.20
N TYR A 31 15.17 -8.80 7.51
CA TYR A 31 15.67 -8.99 8.88
C TYR A 31 16.31 -7.75 9.51
N PHE A 32 16.65 -6.71 8.73
CA PHE A 32 17.29 -5.50 9.25
C PHE A 32 16.35 -4.29 9.19
N ASP A 33 15.82 -3.93 8.02
CA ASP A 33 14.98 -2.74 7.84
C ASP A 33 13.72 -2.68 8.72
N PRO A 34 13.02 -3.80 9.05
CA PRO A 34 11.85 -3.78 9.91
C PRO A 34 12.16 -3.63 11.40
N HIS A 35 13.41 -3.87 11.81
CA HIS A 35 13.79 -3.98 13.21
C HIS A 35 14.73 -2.85 13.61
N ALA A 36 14.61 -2.39 14.86
CA ALA A 36 15.60 -1.47 15.40
C ALA A 36 16.97 -2.17 15.49
N PRO A 37 18.10 -1.44 15.37
CA PRO A 37 19.45 -2.06 15.32
C PRO A 37 19.79 -2.97 16.51
N HIS A 38 19.18 -2.74 17.66
CA HIS A 38 19.36 -3.53 18.88
C HIS A 38 18.50 -4.81 18.92
N LEU A 39 17.49 -4.92 18.05
CA LEU A 39 16.58 -6.06 17.93
C LEU A 39 16.97 -7.02 16.79
N VAL A 40 18.01 -6.68 16.01
CA VAL A 40 18.49 -7.52 14.93
C VAL A 40 19.08 -8.81 15.51
N ARG A 41 18.68 -9.95 14.93
CA ARG A 41 19.12 -11.28 15.35
C ARG A 41 20.64 -11.42 15.21
N ARG A 42 21.28 -12.06 16.18
CA ARG A 42 22.72 -12.40 16.14
C ARG A 42 23.03 -13.74 15.46
N THR A 43 22.00 -14.54 15.23
CA THR A 43 22.12 -15.83 14.55
C THR A 43 21.71 -15.70 13.10
N SER A 44 22.39 -16.44 12.24
CA SER A 44 22.16 -16.47 10.80
C SER A 44 20.79 -17.08 10.51
N PRO A 45 19.90 -16.37 9.79
CA PRO A 45 18.64 -16.94 9.33
C PRO A 45 18.83 -17.85 8.11
N VAL A 46 20.03 -17.89 7.52
CA VAL A 46 20.33 -18.64 6.30
C VAL A 46 21.25 -19.81 6.63
N PRO A 47 20.86 -21.07 6.33
CA PRO A 47 21.65 -22.24 6.68
C PRO A 47 23.00 -22.30 5.93
N SER A 48 23.12 -21.62 4.79
CA SER A 48 24.35 -21.57 3.99
C SER A 48 25.37 -20.54 4.49
N MET A 49 25.08 -19.82 5.59
CA MET A 49 25.92 -18.73 6.08
C MET A 49 26.11 -18.88 7.58
N THR A 50 27.35 -18.73 8.05
CA THR A 50 27.66 -18.85 9.48
C THR A 50 27.21 -17.62 10.24
N ASP A 51 27.02 -17.78 11.56
CA ASP A 51 26.62 -16.68 12.43
C ASP A 51 27.64 -15.54 12.43
N ASP A 52 28.93 -15.84 12.32
CA ASP A 52 29.99 -14.83 12.25
C ASP A 52 29.88 -13.98 10.97
N GLN A 53 29.65 -14.64 9.83
CA GLN A 53 29.46 -13.96 8.54
C GLN A 53 28.18 -13.12 8.54
N TRP A 54 27.12 -13.60 9.20
CA TRP A 54 25.90 -12.84 9.40
C TRP A 54 26.16 -11.58 10.23
N ASN A 55 26.87 -11.72 11.35
CA ASN A 55 27.16 -10.62 12.26
C ASN A 55 28.03 -9.55 11.61
N GLU A 56 29.07 -9.94 10.86
CA GLU A 56 29.91 -9.01 10.08
C GLU A 56 29.06 -8.21 9.09
N LEU A 57 28.12 -8.88 8.43
CA LEU A 57 27.24 -8.28 7.43
C LEU A 57 26.21 -7.33 8.05
N VAL A 58 25.62 -7.69 9.19
CA VAL A 58 24.74 -6.82 9.98
C VAL A 58 25.50 -5.59 10.46
N GLU A 59 26.73 -5.74 10.94
CA GLU A 59 27.55 -4.62 11.39
C GLU A 59 27.85 -3.65 10.24
N SER A 60 28.15 -4.19 9.05
CA SER A 60 28.32 -3.39 7.83
C SER A 60 27.06 -2.61 7.41
N TRP A 61 25.88 -2.97 7.90
CA TRP A 61 24.62 -2.26 7.64
C TRP A 61 24.31 -1.20 8.68
N LYS A 62 24.84 -1.34 9.89
CA LYS A 62 24.74 -0.35 10.97
C LYS A 62 25.59 0.90 10.74
N ASP A 63 26.49 0.87 9.75
CA ASP A 63 27.25 2.05 9.35
C ASP A 63 26.30 3.26 9.13
N PRO A 64 26.46 4.36 9.90
CA PRO A 64 25.50 5.48 9.89
C PRO A 64 25.33 6.08 8.50
N LYS A 65 26.41 6.11 7.70
CA LYS A 65 26.39 6.56 6.29
C LYS A 65 25.45 5.73 5.41
N LYS A 66 25.35 4.42 5.64
CA LYS A 66 24.48 3.51 4.89
C LYS A 66 23.05 3.49 5.45
N MET A 67 22.89 3.74 6.74
CA MET A 67 21.57 3.85 7.40
C MET A 67 20.82 5.10 6.95
N VAL A 68 21.47 6.27 6.88
CA VAL A 68 20.83 7.53 6.44
C VAL A 68 20.18 7.39 5.06
N LEU A 69 20.86 6.73 4.11
CA LEU A 69 20.31 6.44 2.78
C LEU A 69 19.11 5.47 2.81
N GLY A 70 19.06 4.57 3.79
CA GLY A 70 17.93 3.66 4.01
C GLY A 70 16.72 4.37 4.58
N TYR A 71 16.91 5.15 5.65
CA TYR A 71 15.84 5.90 6.31
C TYR A 71 15.18 6.91 5.37
N LEU A 72 15.95 7.66 4.59
CA LEU A 72 15.41 8.62 3.61
C LEU A 72 14.52 7.97 2.54
N LYS A 73 14.79 6.70 2.18
CA LYS A 73 13.94 5.94 1.25
C LYS A 73 12.67 5.44 1.93
N LEU A 74 12.79 4.95 3.15
CA LEU A 74 11.64 4.46 3.93
C LEU A 74 10.67 5.59 4.28
N THR A 75 11.16 6.75 4.72
CA THR A 75 10.31 7.92 5.02
C THR A 75 9.52 8.36 3.81
N LYS A 76 10.18 8.47 2.64
CA LYS A 76 9.51 8.83 1.38
C LYS A 76 8.45 7.81 0.95
N LEU A 77 8.69 6.51 1.16
CA LEU A 77 7.70 5.47 0.88
C LEU A 77 6.51 5.52 1.85
N ILE A 78 6.77 5.77 3.13
CA ILE A 78 5.73 5.90 4.17
C ILE A 78 4.87 7.13 3.90
N GLU A 79 5.48 8.27 3.57
CA GLU A 79 4.77 9.50 3.17
C GLU A 79 3.88 9.29 1.94
N LEU A 80 4.38 8.60 0.90
CA LEU A 80 3.60 8.27 -0.28
C LEU A 80 2.41 7.37 0.05
N LYS A 81 2.61 6.35 0.89
CA LYS A 81 1.51 5.48 1.34
C LYS A 81 0.47 6.24 2.16
N LEU A 82 0.91 7.07 3.11
CA LEU A 82 0.03 7.91 3.94
C LEU A 82 -0.75 8.93 3.10
N SER A 83 -0.12 9.49 2.05
CA SER A 83 -0.79 10.41 1.13
C SER A 83 -1.87 9.69 0.32
N SER A 84 -1.56 8.50 -0.20
CA SER A 84 -2.52 7.68 -0.94
C SER A 84 -3.72 7.25 -0.09
N THR A 85 -3.53 6.86 1.18
CA THR A 85 -4.64 6.50 2.08
C THR A 85 -5.52 7.70 2.40
N LYS A 86 -4.93 8.87 2.67
CA LYS A 86 -5.68 10.11 2.89
C LYS A 86 -6.52 10.52 1.68
N LEU A 87 -6.03 10.28 0.46
CA LEU A 87 -6.79 10.53 -0.77
C LEU A 87 -7.99 9.59 -0.90
N LEU A 88 -7.81 8.30 -0.58
CA LEU A 88 -8.90 7.32 -0.59
C LEU A 88 -9.98 7.65 0.45
N GLU A 89 -9.60 8.06 1.66
CA GLU A 89 -10.54 8.50 2.68
C GLU A 89 -11.35 9.73 2.24
N ARG A 90 -10.68 10.73 1.65
CA ARG A 90 -11.36 11.93 1.11
C ARG A 90 -12.35 11.56 0.00
N ALA A 91 -11.97 10.68 -0.91
CA ALA A 91 -12.85 10.22 -1.98
C ALA A 91 -14.07 9.47 -1.43
N ALA A 92 -13.88 8.60 -0.43
CA ALA A 92 -14.98 7.90 0.23
C ALA A 92 -15.96 8.88 0.89
N THR A 93 -15.46 9.90 1.59
CA THR A 93 -16.30 10.95 2.20
C THR A 93 -17.12 11.69 1.13
N LEU A 94 -16.51 12.09 0.02
CA LEU A 94 -17.22 12.76 -1.08
C LEU A 94 -18.33 11.88 -1.66
N CYS A 95 -18.04 10.61 -1.94
CA CYS A 95 -19.06 9.68 -2.43
C CYS A 95 -20.22 9.52 -1.44
N THR A 96 -19.97 9.48 -0.13
CA THR A 96 -21.06 9.39 0.86
C THR A 96 -21.95 10.64 0.88
N VAL A 97 -21.37 11.82 0.71
CA VAL A 97 -22.13 13.09 0.64
C VAL A 97 -22.98 13.12 -0.63
N GLU A 98 -22.42 12.78 -1.78
CA GLU A 98 -23.17 12.71 -3.05
C GLU A 98 -24.32 11.69 -2.98
N ILE A 99 -24.08 10.53 -2.38
CA ILE A 99 -25.12 9.51 -2.16
C ILE A 99 -26.23 10.03 -1.24
N TRP A 100 -25.90 10.77 -0.18
CA TRP A 100 -26.91 11.35 0.71
C TRP A 100 -27.72 12.46 0.04
N GLU A 101 -27.06 13.34 -0.71
CA GLU A 101 -27.73 14.41 -1.46
C GLU A 101 -28.67 13.87 -2.53
N THR A 102 -28.23 12.86 -3.28
CA THR A 102 -29.06 12.19 -4.29
C THR A 102 -30.27 11.50 -3.68
N ASN A 103 -30.09 10.75 -2.58
CA ASN A 103 -31.19 10.14 -1.84
C ASN A 103 -32.18 11.18 -1.29
N THR A 104 -31.68 12.31 -0.79
CA THR A 104 -32.51 13.41 -0.29
C THR A 104 -33.32 14.05 -1.44
N ARG A 105 -32.68 14.26 -2.60
CA ARG A 105 -33.32 14.79 -3.81
C ARG A 105 -34.41 13.85 -4.35
N ILE A 106 -34.14 12.55 -4.40
CA ILE A 106 -35.12 11.52 -4.79
C ILE A 106 -36.31 11.55 -3.85
N LYS A 107 -36.07 11.56 -2.52
CA LYS A 107 -37.14 11.63 -1.51
C LYS A 107 -38.01 12.87 -1.68
N ASN A 108 -37.40 14.04 -1.88
CA ASN A 108 -38.12 15.30 -2.09
C ASN A 108 -38.93 15.31 -3.40
N GLN A 109 -38.39 14.74 -4.49
CA GLN A 109 -39.15 14.57 -5.74
C GLN A 109 -40.37 13.68 -5.56
N LEU A 110 -40.20 12.51 -4.92
CA LEU A 110 -41.32 11.60 -4.66
C LEU A 110 -42.43 12.28 -3.85
N GLN A 111 -42.05 13.04 -2.83
CA GLN A 111 -43.01 13.79 -2.02
C GLN A 111 -43.75 14.88 -2.82
N TRP A 112 -43.06 15.59 -3.71
CA TRP A 112 -43.68 16.54 -4.62
C TRP A 112 -44.63 15.88 -5.61
N ILE A 113 -44.25 14.74 -6.20
CA ILE A 113 -45.10 13.97 -7.13
C ILE A 113 -46.38 13.53 -6.41
N CYS A 114 -46.27 12.94 -5.21
CA CYS A 114 -47.43 12.54 -4.41
C CYS A 114 -48.36 13.73 -4.11
N SER A 115 -47.80 14.88 -3.77
CA SER A 115 -48.56 16.09 -3.46
C SER A 115 -49.30 16.64 -4.70
N ARG A 116 -48.65 16.62 -5.87
CA ARG A 116 -49.26 17.08 -7.13
C ARG A 116 -50.37 16.15 -7.60
N SER A 117 -50.16 14.83 -7.52
CA SER A 117 -51.17 13.82 -7.83
C SER A 117 -52.40 13.94 -6.94
N ALA A 118 -52.23 14.15 -5.63
CA ALA A 118 -53.34 14.39 -4.71
C ALA A 118 -54.15 15.65 -5.05
N THR A 119 -53.47 16.72 -5.47
CA THR A 119 -54.11 17.99 -5.86
C THR A 119 -54.88 17.84 -7.18
N THR A 120 -54.34 17.09 -8.14
CA THR A 120 -55.01 16.80 -9.42
C THR A 120 -56.21 15.87 -9.26
N ALA A 121 -56.13 14.86 -8.38
CA ALA A 121 -57.26 13.98 -8.04
C ALA A 121 -58.41 14.77 -7.40
N ARG A 122 -58.10 15.66 -6.44
CA ARG A 122 -59.09 16.55 -5.80
C ARG A 122 -59.81 17.46 -6.80
N LYS A 123 -59.12 17.96 -7.83
CA LYS A 123 -59.75 18.80 -8.89
C LYS A 123 -60.65 18.01 -9.84
N ARG A 124 -60.51 16.70 -9.94
CA ARG A 124 -61.28 15.85 -10.87
C ARG A 124 -62.47 15.14 -10.21
N ASN A 125 -62.76 15.39 -8.92
CA ASN A 125 -63.79 14.69 -8.13
C ASN A 125 -63.68 13.15 -8.20
N VAL A 126 -62.48 12.63 -8.46
CA VAL A 126 -62.18 11.21 -8.35
C VAL A 126 -61.52 11.03 -6.99
N THR A 127 -62.14 10.24 -6.11
CA THR A 127 -61.56 9.88 -4.81
C THR A 127 -60.17 9.29 -5.06
N PRO A 128 -59.07 9.89 -4.55
CA PRO A 128 -57.76 9.33 -4.77
C PRO A 128 -57.66 8.02 -3.98
N MET A 129 -57.60 6.88 -4.68
CA MET A 129 -57.24 5.62 -4.03
C MET A 129 -55.87 5.82 -3.38
N LEU A 130 -55.86 5.57 -2.08
CA LEU A 130 -54.80 5.82 -1.13
C LEU A 130 -53.49 5.17 -1.58
N CYS A 131 -52.47 5.98 -1.87
CA CYS A 131 -51.08 5.57 -1.69
C CYS A 131 -50.71 5.83 -0.24
N TRP A 132 -51.10 4.95 0.67
CA TRP A 132 -50.54 4.90 2.03
C TRP A 132 -50.22 3.45 2.38
N MET A 133 -48.91 3.19 2.47
CA MET A 133 -48.19 2.03 3.05
C MET A 133 -48.36 0.66 2.41
#